data_AF-A0A497SUW7-F1
#
_entry.id   AF-A0A497SUW7-F1
#
_cell.length_a   1.000
_cell.length_b   1.000
_cell.length_c   1.000
_cell.angle_alpha   90.00
_cell.angle_beta   90.00
_cell.angle_gamma   90.00
#
_symmetry.space_group_name_H-M   'P 1'
#
loop_
_entity.id
_entity.type
_entity.pdbx_description
1 polymer ?
#
loop_
_entity_poly.entity_id
_entity_poly.type
_entity_poly.pdbx_seq_one_letter_code
_entity_poly.pdbx_strand_id
1 'polypeptide(L)'
;MNNPSSFLYNEEMALRELMEVKANVMEKVKRFLSERDYKAVAVTIVEMEHYIEVVESIAIELRLKGQLHYGVYRTFIEGLAKIIDSILKYVENCGPEAMEKVRFEYHRLKYQQV
;
A
#
# COMPACT_ATOMS: atom_id res chain seq x y z
N MET A 1 11.59 40.77 -1.00
CA MET A 1 10.93 39.83 -1.92
C MET A 1 10.53 38.60 -1.11
N ASN A 2 9.26 38.52 -0.71
CA ASN A 2 8.73 37.33 -0.03
C ASN A 2 8.48 36.28 -1.11
N ASN A 3 9.11 35.12 -1.01
CA ASN A 3 8.91 34.00 -1.92
C ASN A 3 7.58 33.33 -1.53
N PRO A 4 6.49 33.45 -2.31
CA PRO A 4 5.30 32.66 -2.08
C PRO A 4 5.55 31.27 -2.70
N SER A 5 4.87 30.24 -2.21
CA SER A 5 4.87 28.85 -2.73
C SER A 5 5.85 27.89 -2.08
N SER A 6 5.42 27.34 -0.94
CA SER A 6 5.72 25.96 -0.60
C SER A 6 4.61 25.52 0.36
N PHE A 7 3.51 24.99 -0.17
CA PHE A 7 2.67 24.10 0.63
C PHE A 7 3.59 22.95 1.06
N LEU A 8 4.12 23.03 2.28
CA LEU A 8 4.99 22.01 2.82
C LEU A 8 4.12 20.75 3.01
N TYR A 9 4.33 19.74 2.17
CA TYR A 9 3.63 18.47 2.30
C TYR A 9 3.90 17.90 3.69
N ASN A 10 2.83 17.66 4.46
CA ASN A 10 2.90 17.33 5.88
C ASN A 10 2.15 16.02 6.19
N GLU A 11 2.20 15.59 7.44
CA GLU A 11 1.60 14.32 7.88
C GLU A 11 0.10 14.25 7.65
N GLU A 12 -0.64 15.36 7.79
CA GLU A 12 -2.09 15.39 7.53
C GLU A 12 -2.42 15.19 6.06
N MET A 13 -1.60 15.75 5.16
CA MET A 13 -1.73 15.54 3.72
C MET A 13 -1.46 14.07 3.37
N ALA A 14 -0.41 13.48 3.94
CA ALA A 14 -0.10 12.06 3.80
C ALA A 14 -1.26 11.16 4.28
N LEU A 15 -1.85 11.49 5.43
CA LEU A 15 -3.00 10.75 5.97
C LEU A 15 -4.22 10.83 5.04
N ARG A 16 -4.52 12.00 4.48
CA ARG A 16 -5.63 12.16 3.53
C ARG A 16 -5.42 11.31 2.27
N GLU A 17 -4.23 11.36 1.69
CA GLU A 17 -3.88 10.56 0.52
C GLU A 17 -4.00 9.06 0.82
N LEU A 18 -3.51 8.61 1.97
CA LEU A 18 -3.67 7.22 2.41
C LEU A 18 -5.13 6.80 2.57
N MET A 19 -6.01 7.69 3.02
CA MET A 19 -7.45 7.39 3.11
C MET A 19 -8.06 7.17 1.73
N GLU A 20 -7.70 7.99 0.75
CA GLU A 20 -8.15 7.84 -0.64
C GLU A 20 -7.62 6.55 -1.27
N VAL A 21 -6.32 6.27 -1.10
CA VAL A 21 -5.71 5.01 -1.55
C VAL A 21 -6.42 3.82 -0.91
N LYS A 22 -6.65 3.86 0.41
CA LYS A 22 -7.37 2.79 1.12
C LYS A 22 -8.77 2.59 0.54
N ALA A 23 -9.54 3.66 0.33
CA ALA A 23 -10.90 3.56 -0.19
C ALA A 23 -10.92 2.88 -1.57
N ASN A 24 -10.07 3.36 -2.49
CA ASN A 24 -9.97 2.85 -3.86
C ASN A 24 -9.50 1.39 -3.91
N VAL A 25 -8.47 1.05 -3.13
CA VAL A 25 -7.93 -0.32 -3.08
C VAL A 25 -8.95 -1.29 -2.48
N MET A 26 -9.59 -0.91 -1.37
CA MET A 26 -10.58 -1.77 -0.73
C MET A 26 -11.81 -1.98 -1.61
N GLU A 27 -12.25 -0.98 -2.39
CA GLU A 27 -13.32 -1.15 -3.37
C GLU A 27 -12.96 -2.21 -4.43
N LYS A 28 -11.75 -2.11 -5.01
CA LYS A 28 -11.26 -3.09 -6.00
C LYS A 28 -11.18 -4.50 -5.41
N VAL A 29 -10.60 -4.64 -4.21
CA VAL A 29 -10.46 -5.94 -3.52
C VAL A 29 -11.83 -6.57 -3.26
N LYS A 30 -12.81 -5.79 -2.80
CA LYS A 30 -14.18 -6.28 -2.58
C LYS A 30 -14.80 -6.81 -3.87
N ARG A 31 -14.63 -6.08 -4.98
CA ARG A 31 -15.11 -6.51 -6.29
C ARG A 31 -14.44 -7.82 -6.72
N PHE A 32 -13.10 -7.90 -6.67
CA PHE A 32 -12.36 -9.10 -7.04
C PHE A 32 -12.77 -10.32 -6.21
N LEU A 33 -12.95 -10.16 -4.90
CA LEU A 33 -13.43 -11.26 -4.05
C LEU A 33 -14.85 -11.70 -4.39
N SER A 34 -15.75 -10.76 -4.72
CA SER A 34 -17.11 -11.10 -5.15
C SER A 34 -17.13 -11.87 -6.48
N GLU A 35 -16.17 -11.60 -7.35
CA GLU A 35 -15.97 -12.27 -8.64
C GLU A 35 -15.12 -13.54 -8.52
N ARG A 36 -14.66 -13.89 -7.30
CA ARG A 36 -13.73 -14.98 -7.00
C ARG A 36 -12.39 -14.88 -7.74
N ASP A 37 -11.97 -13.67 -8.10
CA ASP A 37 -10.66 -13.39 -8.69
C ASP A 37 -9.59 -13.23 -7.59
N TYR A 38 -9.20 -14.34 -6.99
CA TYR A 38 -8.19 -14.37 -5.93
C TYR A 38 -6.80 -13.96 -6.42
N LYS A 39 -6.51 -14.16 -7.72
CA LYS A 39 -5.26 -13.74 -8.34
C LYS A 39 -5.17 -12.22 -8.38
N ALA A 40 -6.23 -11.51 -8.76
CA ALA A 40 -6.23 -10.05 -8.76
C ALA A 40 -6.06 -9.46 -7.35
N VAL A 41 -6.62 -10.11 -6.32
CA VAL A 41 -6.39 -9.72 -4.92
C VAL A 41 -4.92 -9.91 -4.53
N ALA A 42 -4.32 -11.05 -4.88
CA ALA A 42 -2.91 -11.31 -4.62
C ALA A 42 -1.99 -10.31 -5.36
N VAL A 43 -2.27 -10.01 -6.62
CA VAL A 43 -1.57 -8.96 -7.40
C VAL A 43 -1.66 -7.62 -6.69
N THR A 44 -2.84 -7.23 -6.22
CA THR A 44 -3.03 -5.97 -5.48
C THR A 44 -2.14 -5.90 -4.24
N ILE A 45 -2.02 -6.99 -3.47
CA ILE A 45 -1.15 -7.05 -2.30
C ILE A 45 0.32 -6.90 -2.69
N VAL A 46 0.78 -7.64 -3.72
CA VAL A 46 2.17 -7.59 -4.19
C VAL A 46 2.53 -6.21 -4.74
N GLU A 47 1.63 -5.57 -5.51
CA GLU A 47 1.84 -4.21 -6.02
C GLU A 47 1.98 -3.19 -4.88
N MET A 48 1.21 -3.35 -3.80
CA MET A 48 1.33 -2.48 -2.62
C MET A 48 2.64 -2.70 -1.86
N GLU A 49 3.09 -3.94 -1.71
CA GLU A 49 4.42 -4.24 -1.14
C GLU A 49 5.53 -3.62 -2.00
N HIS A 50 5.45 -3.78 -3.31
CA HIS A 50 6.42 -3.18 -4.23
C HIS A 50 6.41 -1.65 -4.13
N TYR A 51 5.23 -1.04 -3.99
CA TYR A 51 5.14 0.40 -3.80
C TYR A 51 5.80 0.85 -2.49
N ILE A 52 5.66 0.09 -1.40
CA ILE A 52 6.40 0.33 -0.16
C ILE A 52 7.91 0.31 -0.43
N GLU A 53 8.44 -0.73 -1.09
CA GLU A 53 9.88 -0.86 -1.40
C GLU A 53 10.40 0.33 -2.23
N VAL A 54 9.60 0.83 -3.19
CA VAL A 54 9.94 2.01 -3.99
C VAL A 54 9.97 3.27 -3.12
N VAL A 55 8.98 3.46 -2.24
CA VAL A 55 8.95 4.60 -1.31
C VAL A 55 10.14 4.57 -0.36
N GLU A 56 10.51 3.39 0.17
CA GLU A 56 11.69 3.23 1.01
C GLU A 56 12.98 3.59 0.26
N SER A 57 13.11 3.17 -1.00
CA SER A 57 14.26 3.48 -1.85
C SER A 57 14.39 5.00 -2.10
N ILE A 58 13.28 5.67 -2.41
CA ILE A 58 13.23 7.14 -2.58
C ILE A 58 13.56 7.83 -1.25
N ALA A 59 13.08 7.30 -0.13
CA ALA A 59 13.35 7.87 1.19
C ALA A 59 14.83 7.82 1.56
N ILE A 60 15.54 6.75 1.18
CA ILE A 60 17.00 6.67 1.33
C ILE A 60 17.68 7.79 0.55
N GLU A 61 17.29 8.02 -0.71
CA GLU A 61 17.85 9.08 -1.55
C GLU A 61 17.61 10.47 -0.94
N LEU A 62 16.37 10.76 -0.52
CA LEU A 62 16.01 12.03 0.11
C LEU A 62 16.74 12.23 1.44
N ARG A 63 16.94 11.16 2.21
CA ARG A 63 17.69 11.21 3.47
C ARG A 63 19.13 11.61 3.23
N LEU A 64 19.79 11.02 2.22
CA LEU A 64 21.17 11.34 1.87
C LEU A 64 21.33 12.80 1.42
N LYS A 65 20.27 13.40 0.85
CA LYS A 65 20.22 14.82 0.46
C LYS A 65 19.81 15.76 1.59
N GLY A 66 19.47 15.26 2.78
CA GLY A 66 18.94 16.07 3.89
C GLY A 66 17.53 16.63 3.64
N GLN A 67 16.79 16.03 2.70
CA GLN A 67 15.48 16.49 2.23
C GLN A 67 14.31 15.60 2.71
N LEU A 68 14.60 14.53 3.44
CA LEU A 68 13.57 13.63 3.94
C LEU A 68 12.77 14.24 5.10
N HIS A 69 11.47 14.41 4.90
CA HIS A 69 10.54 14.68 5.99
C HIS A 69 10.16 13.37 6.69
N TYR A 70 10.87 13.01 7.76
CA TYR A 70 10.70 11.72 8.44
C TYR A 70 9.26 11.42 8.89
N GLY A 71 8.54 12.41 9.41
CA GLY A 71 7.14 12.26 9.84
C GLY A 71 6.23 11.77 8.72
N VAL A 72 6.18 12.54 7.62
CA VAL A 72 5.50 12.18 6.36
C VAL A 72 5.86 10.78 5.87
N TYR A 73 7.15 10.48 5.74
CA TYR A 73 7.61 9.18 5.25
C TYR A 73 7.09 8.03 6.11
N ARG A 74 7.27 8.15 7.43
CA ARG A 74 6.82 7.15 8.40
C ARG A 74 5.31 6.95 8.31
N THR A 75 4.55 8.04 8.27
CA THR A 75 3.09 7.99 8.13
C THR A 75 2.68 7.25 6.86
N PHE A 76 3.36 7.49 5.74
CA PHE A 76 3.05 6.85 4.46
C PHE A 76 3.31 5.34 4.49
N ILE A 77 4.50 4.90 4.93
CA ILE A 77 4.86 3.48 5.02
C ILE A 77 3.95 2.73 5.99
N GLU A 78 3.74 3.25 7.20
CA GLU A 78 2.84 2.64 8.18
C GLU A 78 1.39 2.61 7.67
N GLY A 79 0.98 3.63 6.92
CA GLY A 79 -0.33 3.69 6.29
C GLY A 79 -0.54 2.61 5.23
N LEU A 80 0.41 2.45 4.31
CA LEU A 80 0.36 1.44 3.26
C LEU A 80 0.34 0.02 3.86
N ALA A 81 1.18 -0.26 4.87
CA ALA A 81 1.16 -1.53 5.58
C ALA A 81 -0.21 -1.82 6.23
N LYS A 82 -0.83 -0.81 6.86
CA LYS A 82 -2.18 -0.94 7.44
C LYS A 82 -3.26 -1.19 6.38
N ILE A 83 -3.08 -0.74 5.15
CA ILE A 83 -4.00 -1.04 4.05
C ILE A 83 -3.86 -2.52 3.67
N ILE A 84 -2.65 -3.04 3.53
CA ILE A 84 -2.40 -4.48 3.30
C ILE A 84 -3.05 -5.31 4.40
N ASP A 85 -2.84 -4.96 5.67
CA ASP A 85 -3.50 -5.64 6.81
C ASP A 85 -5.03 -5.59 6.71
N SER A 86 -5.59 -4.47 6.24
CA SER A 86 -7.04 -4.33 6.05
C SER A 86 -7.56 -5.24 4.93
N ILE A 87 -6.79 -5.41 3.86
CA ILE A 87 -7.09 -6.35 2.77
C ILE A 87 -7.10 -7.77 3.32
N LEU A 88 -6.03 -8.18 4.00
CA LEU A 88 -5.89 -9.54 4.53
C LEU A 88 -7.00 -9.88 5.53
N LYS A 89 -7.33 -8.97 6.45
CA LYS A 89 -8.47 -9.13 7.37
C LYS A 89 -9.80 -9.25 6.63
N TYR A 90 -9.99 -8.50 5.55
CA TYR A 90 -11.22 -8.60 4.76
C TYR A 90 -11.31 -9.96 4.04
N VAL A 91 -10.21 -10.43 3.45
CA VAL A 91 -10.14 -11.76 2.82
C VAL A 91 -10.42 -12.86 3.85
N GLU A 92 -9.83 -12.78 5.04
CA GLU A 92 -10.07 -13.73 6.13
C GLU A 92 -11.55 -13.78 6.53
N ASN A 93 -12.22 -12.63 6.61
CA ASN A 93 -13.65 -12.56 6.89
C ASN A 93 -14.54 -13.13 5.76
N CYS A 94 -14.03 -13.25 4.53
CA CYS A 94 -14.71 -13.95 3.44
C CYS A 94 -14.62 -15.49 3.55
N GLY A 95 -13.80 -16.00 4.47
CA GLY A 95 -13.71 -17.42 4.80
C GLY A 95 -12.33 -18.04 4.52
N PRO A 96 -12.05 -19.22 5.09
CA PRO A 96 -10.73 -19.86 5.01
C PRO A 96 -10.32 -20.23 3.59
N GLU A 97 -11.28 -20.65 2.74
CA GLU A 97 -11.00 -20.98 1.34
C GLU A 97 -10.50 -19.77 0.53
N ALA A 98 -11.11 -18.60 0.75
CA ALA A 98 -10.67 -17.37 0.09
C ALA A 98 -9.25 -17.01 0.51
N MET A 99 -8.95 -17.13 1.81
CA MET A 99 -7.61 -16.85 2.34
C MET A 99 -6.55 -17.80 1.79
N GLU A 100 -6.86 -19.09 1.72
CA GLU A 100 -5.95 -20.10 1.16
C GLU A 100 -5.62 -19.81 -0.31
N LYS A 101 -6.65 -19.51 -1.13
CA LYS A 101 -6.46 -19.21 -2.56
C LYS A 101 -5.67 -17.93 -2.80
N VAL A 102 -5.95 -16.87 -2.05
CA VAL A 102 -5.18 -15.62 -2.12
C VAL A 102 -3.73 -15.85 -1.70
N ARG A 103 -3.48 -16.60 -0.62
CA ARG A 103 -2.11 -16.94 -0.19
C ARG A 103 -1.37 -17.76 -1.23
N PHE A 104 -2.02 -18.75 -1.84
CA PHE A 104 -1.44 -19.55 -2.92
C PHE A 104 -0.98 -18.66 -4.08
N GLU A 105 -1.87 -17.78 -4.58
CA GLU A 105 -1.52 -16.87 -5.68
C GLU A 105 -0.44 -15.86 -5.28
N TYR A 106 -0.50 -15.32 -4.06
CA TYR A 106 0.52 -14.42 -3.52
C TYR A 106 1.90 -15.07 -3.52
N HIS A 107 2.01 -16.27 -2.95
CA HIS A 107 3.27 -17.01 -2.93
C HIS A 107 3.77 -17.32 -4.35
N ARG A 108 2.87 -17.79 -5.23
CA ARG A 108 3.20 -18.06 -6.63
C ARG A 108 3.78 -16.83 -7.33
N LEU A 109 3.22 -15.65 -7.10
CA LEU A 109 3.71 -14.38 -7.65
C LEU A 109 5.07 -13.99 -7.08
N LYS A 110 5.28 -14.08 -5.75
CA LYS A 110 6.56 -13.74 -5.12
C LYS A 110 7.70 -14.65 -5.60
N TYR A 111 7.45 -15.94 -5.81
CA TYR A 111 8.46 -16.87 -6.36
C TYR A 111 8.79 -16.62 -7.84
N GLN A 112 7.90 -15.99 -8.61
CA GLN A 112 8.15 -15.64 -10.02
C GLN A 112 8.92 -14.32 -10.19
N GLN A 113 9.04 -13.52 -9.13
CA GLN A 113 9.79 -12.25 -9.13
C GLN A 113 11.24 -12.42 -8.67
N VAL A 114 11.64 -13.62 -8.24
CA VAL A 114 13.02 -14.03 -7.92
C VAL A 114 13.63 -14.71 -9.14
#